data_AF-A0A3M5GS03-F1
#
_entry.id   AF-A0A3M5GS03-F1
#
_cell.length_a   1.000
_cell.length_b   1.000
_cell.length_c   1.000
_cell.angle_alpha   90.00
_cell.angle_beta   90.00
_cell.angle_gamma   90.00
#
_symmetry.space_group_name_H-M   'P 1'
#
loop_
_entity.id
_entity.type
_entity.pdbx_description
1 polymer ?
#
loop_
_entity_poly.entity_id
_entity_poly.type
_entity_poly.pdbx_seq_one_letter_code
_entity_poly.pdbx_strand_id
1 'polypeptide(L)'
;MNNRRNDSGELALVFIAIAVIVVCLFVWKFSKAVSLDFHAAGSLLLGMIMGIAILGLGWWQENNYGSVFTVTNVLPASLAVVWLGFWPALQQWGSVGLVFPGEVQDVEWWANGFTRWGVLLVLVLGGYSYVYRTR
;
A
#
# COMPACT_ATOMS: atom_id res chain seq x y z
N MET A 1 -19.42 -40.49 -2.46
CA MET A 1 -19.72 -39.09 -2.85
C MET A 1 -18.73 -38.05 -2.25
N ASN A 2 -17.55 -38.44 -1.76
CA ASN A 2 -16.59 -37.51 -1.12
C ASN A 2 -15.43 -37.02 -2.03
N ASN A 3 -15.11 -37.73 -3.12
CA ASN A 3 -13.95 -37.40 -3.97
C ASN A 3 -14.11 -36.14 -4.84
N ARG A 4 -15.32 -35.77 -5.27
CA ARG A 4 -15.53 -34.58 -6.12
C ARG A 4 -15.23 -33.25 -5.41
N ARG A 5 -15.40 -33.20 -4.08
CA ARG A 5 -15.07 -32.01 -3.27
C ARG A 5 -13.55 -31.87 -3.05
N ASN A 6 -12.83 -32.98 -2.93
CA ASN A 6 -11.37 -32.95 -2.77
C ASN A 6 -10.67 -32.54 -4.07
N ASP A 7 -11.11 -33.07 -5.22
CA ASP A 7 -10.55 -32.70 -6.54
C ASP A 7 -10.72 -31.21 -6.85
N SER A 8 -11.90 -30.65 -6.55
CA SER A 8 -12.16 -29.22 -6.73
C SER A 8 -11.42 -28.35 -5.71
N GLY A 9 -11.22 -28.85 -4.48
CA GLY A 9 -10.41 -28.20 -3.46
C GLY A 9 -8.90 -28.19 -3.77
N GLU A 10 -8.35 -29.31 -4.26
CA GLU A 10 -6.95 -29.42 -4.70
C GLU A 10 -6.70 -28.57 -5.95
N LEU A 11 -7.60 -28.58 -6.94
CA LEU A 11 -7.51 -27.67 -8.09
C LEU A 11 -7.55 -26.21 -7.64
N ALA A 12 -8.47 -25.84 -6.75
CA ALA A 12 -8.54 -24.47 -6.21
C ALA A 12 -7.26 -24.07 -5.45
N LEU A 13 -6.69 -24.98 -4.66
CA LEU A 13 -5.41 -24.77 -3.96
C LEU A 13 -4.25 -24.59 -4.94
N VAL A 14 -4.21 -25.38 -6.03
CA VAL A 14 -3.20 -25.22 -7.08
C VAL A 14 -3.34 -23.87 -7.78
N PHE A 15 -4.56 -23.43 -8.12
CA PHE A 15 -4.78 -22.10 -8.69
C PHE A 15 -4.36 -20.97 -7.74
N ILE A 16 -4.65 -21.09 -6.45
CA ILE A 16 -4.21 -20.13 -5.44
C ILE A 16 -2.68 -20.12 -5.34
N ALA A 17 -2.04 -21.29 -5.31
CA ALA A 17 -0.59 -21.40 -5.26
C ALA A 17 0.08 -20.76 -6.50
N ILE A 18 -0.46 -21.01 -7.69
CA ILE A 18 0.02 -20.37 -8.93
C ILE A 18 -0.18 -18.85 -8.86
N ALA A 19 -1.33 -18.37 -8.39
CA ALA A 19 -1.60 -16.95 -8.24
C ALA A 19 -0.59 -16.30 -7.27
N VAL A 20 -0.31 -16.94 -6.13
CA VAL A 20 0.70 -16.48 -5.17
C VAL A 20 2.09 -16.42 -5.81
N ILE A 21 2.49 -17.44 -6.56
CA ILE A 21 3.79 -17.46 -7.25
C ILE A 21 3.89 -16.32 -8.26
N VAL A 22 2.85 -16.09 -9.06
CA VAL A 22 2.80 -14.99 -10.04
C VAL A 22 2.92 -13.64 -9.35
N VAL A 23 2.20 -13.42 -8.24
CA VAL A 23 2.29 -12.20 -7.44
C VAL A 23 3.71 -12.02 -6.89
N CYS A 24 4.31 -13.07 -6.32
CA CYS A 24 5.68 -13.01 -5.82
C CYS A 24 6.70 -12.68 -6.92
N LEU A 25 6.56 -13.26 -8.12
CA LEU A 25 7.43 -12.96 -9.25
C LEU A 25 7.26 -11.50 -9.72
N PHE A 26 6.03 -10.99 -9.71
CA PHE A 26 5.76 -9.59 -10.03
C PHE A 26 6.40 -8.64 -9.01
N VAL A 27 6.21 -8.90 -7.70
CA VAL A 27 6.83 -8.13 -6.61
C VAL A 27 8.36 -8.18 -6.73
N TRP A 28 8.93 -9.34 -7.08
CA TRP A 28 10.37 -9.50 -7.27
C TRP A 28 10.89 -8.68 -8.46
N LYS A 29 10.21 -8.71 -9.61
CA LYS A 29 10.57 -7.88 -10.77
C LYS A 29 10.47 -6.39 -10.45
N PHE A 30 9.43 -5.99 -9.75
CA PHE A 30 9.22 -4.62 -9.30
C PHE A 30 10.30 -4.18 -8.31
N SER A 31 10.61 -5.01 -7.30
CA SER A 31 11.73 -4.84 -6.35
C SER A 31 13.05 -4.58 -7.08
N LYS A 32 13.36 -5.37 -8.10
CA LYS A 32 14.59 -5.18 -8.91
C LYS A 32 14.59 -3.90 -9.74
N ALA A 33 13.44 -3.48 -10.25
CA ALA A 33 13.33 -2.24 -11.02
C ALA A 33 13.53 -0.99 -10.15
N VAL A 34 13.11 -1.07 -8.89
CA VAL A 34 13.09 0.05 -7.94
C VAL A 34 14.25 -0.01 -6.93
N SER A 35 15.12 -1.03 -7.05
CA SER A 35 16.22 -1.33 -6.13
C SER A 35 15.81 -1.39 -4.66
N LEU A 36 14.63 -1.97 -4.39
CA LEU A 36 14.09 -2.16 -3.04
C LEU A 36 14.15 -3.64 -2.64
N ASP A 37 14.20 -3.93 -1.34
CA ASP A 37 14.01 -5.30 -0.87
C ASP A 37 12.56 -5.77 -1.08
N PHE A 38 12.39 -7.09 -1.08
CA PHE A 38 11.09 -7.73 -1.30
C PHE A 38 10.01 -7.23 -0.33
N HIS A 39 10.37 -6.97 0.94
CA HIS A 39 9.45 -6.44 1.95
C HIS A 39 8.99 -5.01 1.62
N ALA A 40 9.94 -4.12 1.29
CA ALA A 40 9.63 -2.73 0.99
C ALA A 40 8.85 -2.59 -0.32
N ALA A 41 9.24 -3.34 -1.35
CA ALA A 41 8.54 -3.41 -2.62
C ALA A 41 7.09 -3.93 -2.45
N GLY A 42 6.90 -4.97 -1.63
CA GLY A 42 5.57 -5.51 -1.32
C GLY A 42 4.69 -4.53 -0.58
N SER A 43 5.24 -3.82 0.43
CA SER A 43 4.49 -2.80 1.18
C SER A 43 4.07 -1.62 0.30
N LEU A 44 4.94 -1.18 -0.62
CA LEU A 44 4.66 -0.11 -1.56
C LEU A 44 3.54 -0.51 -2.54
N LEU A 45 3.63 -1.71 -3.12
CA LEU A 45 2.59 -2.22 -4.01
C LEU A 45 1.25 -2.38 -3.29
N LEU A 46 1.25 -2.91 -2.06
CA LEU A 46 0.04 -3.02 -1.24
C LEU A 46 -0.57 -1.64 -0.97
N GLY A 47 0.25 -0.66 -0.56
CA GLY A 47 -0.21 0.71 -0.34
C GLY A 47 -0.86 1.33 -1.57
N MET A 48 -0.27 1.13 -2.76
CA MET A 48 -0.83 1.58 -4.03
C MET A 48 -2.16 0.88 -4.36
N ILE A 49 -2.20 -0.45 -4.26
CA ILE A 49 -3.42 -1.23 -4.54
C ILE A 49 -4.55 -0.82 -3.59
N MET A 50 -4.25 -0.68 -2.30
CA MET A 50 -5.23 -0.26 -1.31
C MET A 50 -5.70 1.18 -1.55
N GLY A 51 -4.80 2.10 -1.91
CA GLY A 51 -5.16 3.46 -2.30
C GLY A 51 -6.13 3.50 -3.48
N ILE A 52 -5.85 2.72 -4.53
CA ILE A 52 -6.72 2.60 -5.70
C ILE A 52 -8.05 1.94 -5.34
N ALA A 53 -8.04 0.89 -4.52
CA ALA A 53 -9.25 0.22 -4.06
C ALA A 53 -10.17 1.18 -3.28
N ILE A 54 -9.59 2.00 -2.39
CA ILE A 54 -10.30 3.01 -1.61
C ILE A 54 -10.95 4.06 -2.53
N LEU A 55 -10.23 4.52 -3.56
CA LEU A 55 -10.80 5.43 -4.57
C LEU A 55 -11.92 4.77 -5.39
N GLY A 56 -11.73 3.52 -5.80
CA GLY A 56 -12.74 2.76 -6.54
C GLY A 56 -14.00 2.51 -5.73
N LEU A 57 -13.87 2.23 -4.43
CA LEU A 57 -14.99 2.11 -3.51
C LEU A 57 -15.74 3.44 -3.34
N GLY A 58 -15.01 4.57 -3.24
CA GLY A 58 -15.61 5.90 -3.23
C GLY A 58 -16.41 6.19 -4.50
N TRP A 59 -15.82 5.89 -5.67
CA TRP A 59 -16.51 6.09 -6.95
C TRP A 59 -17.74 5.21 -7.11
N TRP A 60 -17.66 3.94 -6.69
CA TRP A 60 -18.79 3.03 -6.71
C TRP A 60 -19.92 3.47 -5.78
N GLN A 61 -19.59 3.92 -4.55
CA GLN A 61 -20.58 4.39 -3.59
C GLN A 61 -21.27 5.67 -4.05
N GLU A 62 -20.52 6.59 -4.66
CA GLU A 62 -21.03 7.82 -5.24
C GLU A 62 -22.07 7.56 -6.35
N ASN A 63 -21.79 6.62 -7.24
CA ASN A 63 -22.70 6.27 -8.34
C ASN A 63 -23.96 5.49 -7.91
N ASN A 64 -23.91 4.75 -6.79
CA ASN A 64 -24.99 3.81 -6.43
C ASN A 64 -25.86 4.24 -5.23
N TYR A 65 -25.31 4.99 -4.26
CA TYR A 65 -25.97 5.19 -2.96
C TYR A 65 -26.03 6.64 -2.49
N GLY A 66 -25.29 7.55 -3.13
CA GLY A 66 -25.33 8.98 -2.83
C GLY A 66 -24.66 9.39 -1.50
N SER A 67 -23.75 10.36 -1.62
CA SER A 67 -23.44 11.42 -0.64
C SER A 67 -22.37 11.21 0.46
N VAL A 68 -22.20 10.03 1.07
CA VAL A 68 -21.28 9.94 2.23
C VAL A 68 -19.82 9.63 1.87
N PHE A 69 -19.58 8.68 0.97
CA PHE A 69 -18.25 8.26 0.48
C PHE A 69 -18.06 8.68 -0.97
N THR A 70 -18.04 9.99 -1.23
CA THR A 70 -17.64 10.51 -2.55
C THR A 70 -16.13 10.37 -2.76
N VAL A 71 -15.69 10.30 -4.02
CA VAL A 71 -14.25 10.22 -4.36
C VAL A 71 -13.43 11.31 -3.65
N THR A 72 -13.98 12.51 -3.56
CA THR A 72 -13.39 13.66 -2.87
C THR A 72 -13.19 13.43 -1.36
N ASN A 73 -14.13 12.75 -0.69
CA ASN A 73 -14.01 12.44 0.72
C ASN A 73 -13.00 11.33 1.01
N VAL A 74 -12.87 10.36 0.11
CA VAL A 74 -11.99 9.21 0.34
C VAL A 74 -10.56 9.46 -0.18
N LEU A 75 -10.35 10.55 -0.92
CA LEU A 75 -9.05 11.00 -1.45
C LEU A 75 -7.96 11.22 -0.37
N PRO A 76 -8.23 11.96 0.74
CA PRO A 76 -7.26 12.11 1.81
C PRO A 76 -6.87 10.77 2.45
N ALA A 77 -7.85 9.87 2.60
CA ALA A 77 -7.64 8.53 3.17
C ALA A 77 -6.84 7.62 2.23
N SER A 78 -7.13 7.62 0.93
CA SER A 78 -6.37 6.82 -0.04
C SER A 78 -4.91 7.28 -0.12
N LEU A 79 -4.67 8.59 -0.13
CA LEU A 79 -3.32 9.16 -0.10
C LEU A 79 -2.56 8.79 1.19
N ALA A 80 -3.24 8.81 2.34
CA ALA A 80 -2.63 8.39 3.61
C ALA A 80 -2.22 6.91 3.60
N VAL A 81 -3.03 6.04 3.00
CA VAL A 81 -2.72 4.60 2.87
C VAL A 81 -1.56 4.37 1.91
N VAL A 82 -1.52 5.09 0.78
CA VAL A 82 -0.38 5.05 -0.15
C VAL A 82 0.88 5.52 0.56
N TRP A 83 0.82 6.63 1.30
CA TRP A 83 1.96 7.17 2.06
C TRP A 83 2.50 6.15 3.08
N LEU A 84 1.62 5.44 3.79
CA LEU A 84 2.03 4.40 4.73
C LEU A 84 2.70 3.21 4.05
N GLY A 85 2.19 2.76 2.90
CA GLY A 85 2.84 1.69 2.13
C GLY A 85 4.15 2.13 1.47
N PHE A 86 4.29 3.42 1.18
CA PHE A 86 5.52 4.01 0.66
C PHE A 86 6.63 4.12 1.72
N TRP A 87 6.28 4.03 3.01
CA TRP A 87 7.21 4.26 4.10
C TRP A 87 8.43 3.31 4.14
N PRO A 88 8.27 1.98 4.01
CA PRO A 88 9.43 1.09 4.01
C PRO A 88 10.36 1.33 2.82
N ALA A 89 9.85 1.81 1.68
CA ALA A 89 10.66 2.17 0.54
C ALA A 89 11.49 3.45 0.79
N LEU A 90 10.88 4.47 1.41
CA LEU A 90 11.59 5.68 1.82
C LEU A 90 12.72 5.39 2.81
N GLN A 91 12.48 4.49 3.76
CA GLN A 91 13.49 4.05 4.71
C GLN A 91 14.69 3.39 4.02
N GLN A 92 14.46 2.63 2.96
CA GLN A 92 15.55 2.03 2.18
C GLN A 92 16.30 3.03 1.33
N TRP A 93 15.60 3.93 0.64
CA TRP A 93 16.24 4.96 -0.17
C TRP A 93 16.95 6.03 0.65
N GLY A 94 16.44 6.33 1.84
CA GLY A 94 17.02 7.30 2.76
C GLY A 94 18.06 6.69 3.69
N SER A 95 18.37 5.41 3.54
CA SER A 95 19.38 4.76 4.35
C SER A 95 20.78 5.28 4.03
N VAL A 96 21.50 5.75 5.05
CA VAL A 96 22.85 6.30 4.91
C VAL A 96 23.84 5.30 5.54
N GLY A 97 24.81 4.85 4.76
CA GLY A 97 25.90 3.99 5.24
C GLY A 97 25.67 2.48 5.08
N LEU A 98 26.62 1.71 5.61
CA LEU A 98 26.63 0.24 5.55
C LEU A 98 25.61 -0.33 6.55
N VAL A 99 24.82 -1.31 6.11
CA VAL A 99 23.85 -2.01 6.97
C VAL A 99 24.60 -2.98 7.89
N PHE A 100 24.67 -2.67 9.18
CA PHE A 100 25.16 -3.58 10.20
C PHE A 100 23.99 -4.26 10.94
N PRO A 101 23.99 -5.60 11.07
CA PRO A 101 22.93 -6.31 11.80
C PRO A 101 22.86 -5.85 13.26
N GLY A 102 21.75 -5.26 13.67
CA GLY A 102 21.50 -4.86 15.07
C GLY A 102 21.74 -3.38 15.39
N GLU A 103 22.24 -2.58 14.45
CA GLU A 103 22.31 -1.13 14.61
C GLU A 103 21.06 -0.44 14.04
N VAL A 104 20.62 0.62 14.72
CA VAL A 104 19.63 1.54 14.16
C VAL A 104 20.34 2.29 13.05
N GLN A 105 19.99 1.95 11.80
CA GLN A 105 20.60 2.58 10.65
C GLN A 105 20.31 4.09 10.67
N ASP A 106 21.34 4.90 10.45
CA ASP A 106 21.14 6.34 10.26
C ASP A 106 20.40 6.56 8.94
N VAL A 107 19.24 7.19 9.05
CA VAL A 107 18.35 7.48 7.92
C VAL A 107 18.33 8.99 7.74
N GLU A 108 18.38 9.43 6.49
CA GLU A 108 18.24 10.82 6.12
C GLU A 108 17.01 11.46 6.80
N TRP A 109 17.12 12.74 7.12
CA TRP A 109 16.09 13.47 7.87
C TRP A 109 14.70 13.39 7.22
N TRP A 110 14.63 13.26 5.89
CA TRP A 110 13.38 13.15 5.14
C TRP A 110 12.73 11.75 5.22
N ALA A 111 13.48 10.71 5.58
CA ALA A 111 13.00 9.35 5.79
C ALA A 111 12.93 8.94 7.27
N ASN A 112 13.07 9.91 8.18
CA ASN A 112 12.96 9.71 9.62
C ASN A 112 11.49 9.54 10.07
N GLY A 113 11.23 8.78 11.15
CA GLY A 113 9.88 8.57 11.70
C GLY A 113 9.09 9.85 11.98
N PHE A 114 9.76 10.99 12.18
CA PHE A 114 9.09 12.29 12.28
C PHE A 114 8.37 12.69 10.98
N THR A 115 9.00 12.52 9.81
CA THR A 115 8.36 12.84 8.52
C THR A 115 7.26 11.86 8.18
N ARG A 116 7.36 10.60 8.61
CA ARG A 116 6.27 9.61 8.48
C ARG A 116 4.96 10.16 9.04
N TRP A 117 4.99 10.56 10.31
CA TRP A 117 3.81 11.00 11.03
C TRP A 117 3.44 12.44 10.70
N GLY A 118 4.42 13.31 10.46
CA GLY A 118 4.21 14.69 10.05
C GLY A 118 3.49 14.79 8.70
N VAL A 119 3.97 14.09 7.67
CA VAL A 119 3.32 14.06 6.36
C VAL A 119 1.96 13.38 6.43
N LEU A 120 1.82 12.30 7.20
CA LEU A 120 0.52 11.65 7.39
C LEU A 120 -0.50 12.61 8.01
N LEU A 121 -0.10 13.36 9.03
CA LEU A 121 -0.95 14.36 9.68
C LEU A 121 -1.34 15.46 8.68
N VAL A 122 -0.40 15.94 7.86
CA VAL A 122 -0.69 16.93 6.81
C VAL A 122 -1.65 16.36 5.75
N LEU A 123 -1.46 15.12 5.30
CA LEU A 123 -2.33 14.47 4.31
C LEU A 123 -3.75 14.29 4.85
N VAL A 124 -3.89 13.83 6.09
CA VAL A 124 -5.21 13.60 6.71
C VAL A 124 -5.85 14.94 7.09
N LEU A 125 -5.24 15.72 7.98
CA LEU A 125 -5.86 16.95 8.47
C LEU A 125 -5.92 18.03 7.39
N GLY A 126 -4.85 18.21 6.61
CA GLY A 126 -4.84 19.15 5.50
C GLY A 126 -5.78 18.73 4.38
N GLY A 127 -5.78 17.45 4.02
CA GLY A 127 -6.69 16.89 3.01
C GLY A 127 -8.16 17.06 3.41
N TYR A 128 -8.54 16.66 4.63
CA TYR A 128 -9.92 16.84 5.11
C TYR A 128 -10.29 18.32 5.32
N SER A 129 -9.36 19.17 5.75
CA SER A 129 -9.60 20.61 5.85
C SER A 129 -9.88 21.24 4.48
N TYR A 130 -9.16 20.81 3.45
CA TYR A 130 -9.40 21.23 2.07
C TYR A 130 -10.78 20.77 1.60
N VAL A 131 -11.09 19.48 1.75
CA VAL A 131 -12.40 18.92 1.38
C VAL A 131 -13.55 19.65 2.08
N TYR A 132 -13.39 19.97 3.37
CA TYR A 132 -14.38 20.73 4.14
C TYR A 132 -14.60 22.15 3.59
N ARG A 133 -13.55 22.83 3.12
CA ARG A 133 -13.67 24.18 2.55
C ARG A 133 -14.24 24.20 1.13
N THR A 134 -14.13 23.09 0.40
CA THR A 134 -14.62 22.96 -0.98
C THR A 134 -16.02 22.35 -1.10
N ARG A 135 -16.63 21.97 0.02
CA ARG A 135 -18.04 21.57 0.11
C ARG A 135 -18.92 22.80 0.26
#